data_AF-A0A7C0V2X7-F1
#
_entry.id   AF-A0A7C0V2X7-F1
#
_cell.length_a   1.000
_cell.length_b   1.000
_cell.length_c   1.000
_cell.angle_alpha   90.00
_cell.angle_beta   90.00
_cell.angle_gamma   90.00
#
_symmetry.space_group_name_H-M   'P 1'
#
loop_
_entity.id
_entity.type
_entity.pdbx_description
1 polymer ?
#
loop_
_entity_poly.entity_id
_entity_poly.type
_entity_poly.pdbx_seq_one_letter_code
_entity_poly.pdbx_strand_id
1 'polypeptide(L)'
;MKRAMLIIILLIAAYSIYATFEWRVEKERIYVIKDHAVSLSDHPLLEIADAGSILEYLIENNASDLILRERIRRYSASARTLEYSSLILYKATGDEKYRLFRTAMVNLKDFFISVSNRPDLNIVLKENLNI
;
A
#
# COMPACT_ATOMS: atom_id res chain seq x y z
N MET A 1 -18.94 -22.54 -49.95
CA MET A 1 -18.63 -21.15 -49.53
C MET A 1 -19.60 -20.60 -48.47
N LYS A 2 -20.92 -20.51 -48.73
CA LYS A 2 -21.89 -19.95 -47.75
C LYS A 2 -21.92 -20.67 -46.38
N ARG A 3 -21.90 -22.01 -46.36
CA ARG A 3 -21.87 -22.79 -45.10
C ARG A 3 -20.57 -22.63 -44.31
N ALA A 4 -19.44 -22.59 -45.00
CA ALA A 4 -18.13 -22.35 -44.37
C ALA A 4 -18.05 -20.96 -43.73
N MET A 5 -18.56 -19.94 -44.41
CA MET A 5 -18.65 -18.58 -43.87
C MET A 5 -19.55 -18.52 -42.62
N LEU A 6 -20.67 -19.25 -42.62
CA LEU A 6 -21.59 -19.32 -41.50
C LEU A 6 -20.95 -19.99 -40.27
N ILE A 7 -20.16 -21.04 -40.47
CA ILE A 7 -19.38 -21.70 -39.41
C ILE A 7 -18.32 -20.74 -38.85
N ILE A 8 -17.60 -20.00 -39.70
CA ILE A 8 -16.59 -19.02 -39.27
C ILE A 8 -17.23 -17.92 -38.41
N ILE A 9 -18.39 -17.40 -38.81
CA ILE A 9 -19.12 -16.38 -38.03
C ILE A 9 -19.54 -16.94 -36.67
N LEU A 10 -20.03 -18.18 -36.61
CA LEU A 10 -20.39 -18.83 -35.34
C LEU A 10 -19.17 -19.01 -34.41
N LEU A 11 -18.01 -19.37 -34.95
CA LEU A 11 -16.78 -19.49 -34.17
C LEU A 11 -16.31 -18.14 -33.63
N ILE A 12 -16.38 -17.08 -34.43
CA ILE A 12 -16.05 -15.72 -33.99
C ILE A 12 -17.02 -15.27 -32.89
N ALA A 13 -18.32 -15.52 -33.05
CA ALA A 13 -19.33 -15.17 -32.05
C ALA A 13 -19.11 -15.93 -30.73
N ALA A 14 -18.89 -17.25 -30.80
CA ALA A 14 -18.59 -18.08 -29.63
C ALA A 14 -17.32 -17.62 -28.90
N TYR A 15 -16.24 -17.34 -29.65
CA TYR A 15 -15.00 -16.81 -29.09
C TYR A 15 -15.19 -15.43 -28.46
N SER A 16 -15.96 -14.54 -29.10
CA SER A 16 -16.22 -13.20 -28.60
C SER A 16 -17.01 -13.23 -27.29
N ILE A 17 -18.01 -14.11 -27.19
CA ILE A 17 -18.78 -14.33 -25.95
C ILE A 17 -17.86 -14.85 -24.85
N TYR A 18 -17.05 -15.87 -25.15
CA TYR A 18 -16.09 -16.44 -24.20
C TYR A 18 -15.08 -15.39 -23.70
N ALA A 19 -14.44 -14.67 -24.61
CA ALA A 19 -13.47 -13.62 -24.28
C ALA A 19 -14.09 -12.50 -23.44
N THR A 20 -15.35 -12.12 -23.74
CA THR A 20 -16.07 -11.10 -22.96
C THR A 20 -16.38 -11.59 -21.54
N PHE A 21 -16.76 -12.86 -21.38
CA PHE A 21 -17.03 -13.45 -20.08
C PHE A 21 -15.76 -13.51 -19.21
N GLU A 22 -14.66 -14.04 -19.76
CA GLU A 22 -13.36 -14.08 -19.07
C GLU A 22 -12.88 -12.69 -18.67
N TRP A 23 -13.00 -11.72 -19.58
CA TRP A 23 -12.65 -10.33 -19.28
C TRP A 23 -13.48 -9.74 -18.12
N ARG A 24 -14.78 -10.05 -18.08
CA ARG A 24 -15.66 -9.59 -17.00
C ARG A 24 -15.26 -10.19 -15.65
N VAL A 25 -15.02 -11.50 -15.61
CA VAL A 25 -14.59 -12.22 -14.40
C VAL A 25 -13.27 -11.66 -13.87
N GLU A 26 -12.28 -11.45 -14.75
CA GLU A 26 -11.00 -10.88 -14.35
C GLU A 26 -11.16 -9.44 -13.83
N LYS A 27 -12.03 -8.64 -14.47
CA LYS A 27 -12.32 -7.27 -14.02
C LYS A 27 -12.97 -7.24 -12.64
N GLU A 28 -13.93 -8.12 -12.36
CA GLU A 28 -14.56 -8.26 -11.04
C GLU A 28 -13.53 -8.68 -9.99
N ARG A 29 -12.66 -9.63 -10.31
CA ARG A 29 -11.57 -10.06 -9.44
C ARG A 29 -10.60 -8.92 -9.11
N ILE A 30 -10.15 -8.18 -10.12
CA ILE A 30 -9.27 -7.01 -9.94
C ILE A 30 -9.98 -5.96 -9.06
N TYR A 31 -11.28 -5.72 -9.26
CA TYR A 31 -12.03 -4.79 -8.44
C TYR A 31 -12.02 -5.19 -6.96
N VAL A 32 -12.34 -6.45 -6.64
CA VAL A 32 -12.33 -6.95 -5.25
C VAL A 32 -10.94 -6.85 -4.63
N ILE A 33 -9.89 -7.19 -5.37
CA ILE A 33 -8.51 -7.08 -4.87
C ILE A 33 -8.13 -5.63 -4.57
N LYS A 34 -8.50 -4.70 -5.45
CA LYS A 34 -8.25 -3.27 -5.25
C LYS A 34 -9.01 -2.73 -4.05
N ASP A 35 -10.29 -3.05 -3.95
CA ASP A 35 -11.16 -2.64 -2.83
C ASP A 35 -10.58 -3.12 -1.49
N HIS A 36 -10.19 -4.39 -1.42
CA HIS A 36 -9.53 -4.95 -0.25
C HIS A 36 -8.21 -4.25 0.10
N ALA A 37 -7.34 -4.01 -0.89
CA ALA A 37 -6.06 -3.33 -0.66
C ALA A 37 -6.24 -1.88 -0.20
N VAL A 38 -7.25 -1.17 -0.70
CA VAL A 38 -7.61 0.17 -0.24
C VAL A 38 -8.10 0.11 1.20
N SER A 39 -9.04 -0.78 1.52
CA SER A 39 -9.57 -0.96 2.88
C SER A 39 -8.48 -1.30 3.91
N LEU A 40 -7.50 -2.13 3.54
CA LEU A 40 -6.33 -2.41 4.39
C LEU A 40 -5.45 -1.18 4.64
N SER A 41 -5.49 -0.20 3.74
CA SER A 41 -4.64 0.98 3.77
C SER A 41 -5.26 2.14 4.55
N ASP A 42 -6.58 2.20 4.71
CA ASP A 42 -7.27 3.36 5.27
C ASP A 42 -6.72 3.80 6.63
N HIS A 43 -6.69 2.90 7.61
CA HIS A 43 -6.20 3.23 8.95
C HIS A 43 -4.68 3.46 8.98
N PRO A 44 -3.83 2.60 8.41
CA PRO A 44 -2.39 2.84 8.33
C PRO A 44 -2.00 4.16 7.67
N LEU A 45 -2.73 4.58 6.64
CA LEU A 45 -2.46 5.83 5.92
C LEU A 45 -2.68 7.04 6.82
N LEU A 46 -3.75 7.03 7.63
CA LEU A 46 -4.01 8.05 8.65
C LEU A 46 -2.90 8.05 9.71
N GLU A 47 -2.50 6.88 10.21
CA GLU A 47 -1.44 6.81 11.22
C GLU A 47 -0.11 7.38 10.73
N ILE A 48 0.27 7.10 9.48
CA ILE A 48 1.49 7.64 8.87
C ILE A 48 1.36 9.14 8.59
N ALA A 49 0.20 9.61 8.13
CA ALA A 49 -0.04 11.03 7.89
C ALA A 49 0.11 11.87 9.17
N ASP A 50 -0.37 11.35 10.30
CA ASP A 50 -0.30 12.02 11.60
C ASP A 50 1.01 11.72 12.36
N ALA A 51 1.90 10.89 11.82
CA ALA A 51 3.07 10.40 12.54
C ALA A 51 4.00 11.52 13.00
N GLY A 52 4.28 12.48 12.12
CA GLY A 52 5.18 13.61 12.43
C GLY A 52 4.66 14.44 13.60
N SER A 53 3.44 14.96 13.48
CA SER A 53 2.82 15.82 14.48
C SER A 53 2.66 15.14 15.84
N ILE A 54 2.35 13.84 15.86
CA ILE A 54 2.21 13.09 17.11
C ILE A 54 3.57 12.84 17.75
N LEU A 55 4.62 12.54 16.98
CA LEU A 55 5.98 12.38 17.51
C LEU A 55 6.51 13.70 18.06
N GLU A 56 6.31 14.80 17.34
CA GLU A 56 6.64 16.16 17.79
C GLU A 56 5.96 16.46 19.13
N TYR A 57 4.63 16.32 19.19
CA TYR A 57 3.88 16.52 20.43
C TYR A 57 4.40 15.67 21.61
N LEU A 58 4.68 14.39 21.37
CA LEU A 58 5.21 13.50 22.41
C LEU A 58 6.60 13.96 22.89
N ILE A 59 7.47 14.40 21.98
CA ILE A 59 8.81 14.87 22.30
C ILE A 59 8.76 16.17 23.10
N GLU A 60 7.96 17.15 22.66
CA GLU A 60 7.78 18.43 23.35
C GLU A 60 7.21 18.27 24.76
N ASN A 61 6.39 17.24 24.97
CA ASN A 61 5.79 16.91 26.26
C ASN A 61 6.62 15.88 27.06
N ASN A 62 7.90 15.71 26.74
CA ASN A 62 8.84 14.85 27.48
C ASN A 62 8.37 13.39 27.64
N ALA A 63 7.73 12.83 26.60
CA ALA A 63 7.37 11.42 26.58
C ALA A 63 8.63 10.55 26.77
N SER A 64 8.46 9.45 27.51
CA SER A 64 9.57 8.53 27.74
C SER A 64 10.00 7.83 26.45
N ASP A 65 11.27 7.43 26.38
CA ASP A 65 11.80 6.63 25.28
C ASP A 65 10.98 5.36 25.02
N LEU A 66 10.40 4.76 26.07
CA LEU A 66 9.54 3.60 25.94
C LEU A 66 8.28 3.93 25.13
N ILE A 67 7.64 5.06 25.41
CA ILE A 67 6.44 5.53 24.68
C ILE A 67 6.80 5.84 23.23
N LEU A 68 7.92 6.54 23.00
CA LEU A 68 8.39 6.86 21.65
C LEU A 68 8.69 5.59 20.84
N ARG A 69 9.38 4.61 21.42
CA ARG A 69 9.66 3.33 20.75
C ARG A 69 8.39 2.57 20.41
N GLU A 70 7.42 2.53 21.32
CA GLU A 70 6.13 1.87 21.06
C GLU A 70 5.39 2.56 19.90
N ARG A 71 5.40 3.89 19.90
CA ARG A 71 4.77 4.66 18.81
C ARG A 71 5.45 4.42 17.46
N ILE A 72 6.77 4.45 17.43
CA ILE A 72 7.57 4.15 16.23
C ILE A 72 7.32 2.73 15.72
N ARG A 73 7.22 1.73 16.61
CA ARG A 73 6.91 0.34 16.23
C ARG A 73 5.55 0.24 15.54
N ARG A 74 4.55 0.95 16.05
CA ARG A 74 3.22 1.02 15.43
C ARG A 74 3.29 1.66 14.04
N TYR A 75 4.03 2.76 13.88
CA TYR A 75 4.22 3.37 12.55
C TYR A 75 5.00 2.47 11.59
N SER A 76 6.00 1.73 12.07
CA SER A 76 6.67 0.71 11.24
C SER A 76 5.69 -0.37 10.76
N ALA A 77 4.79 -0.84 11.62
CA ALA A 77 3.76 -1.80 11.23
C ALA A 77 2.79 -1.21 10.19
N SER A 78 2.36 0.04 10.38
CA SER A 78 1.49 0.73 9.43
C SER A 78 2.16 0.98 8.08
N ALA A 79 3.43 1.42 8.07
CA ALA A 79 4.23 1.51 6.84
C ALA A 79 4.36 0.15 6.13
N ARG A 80 4.54 -0.94 6.88
CA ARG A 80 4.57 -2.30 6.29
C ARG A 80 3.24 -2.70 5.67
N THR A 81 2.11 -2.38 6.31
CA THR A 81 0.78 -2.64 5.72
C THR A 81 0.63 -1.87 4.41
N LEU A 82 0.99 -0.58 4.40
CA LEU A 82 0.96 0.25 3.20
C LEU A 82 1.91 -0.25 2.10
N GLU A 83 3.09 -0.77 2.46
CA GLU A 83 4.00 -1.45 1.52
C GLU A 83 3.28 -2.59 0.78
N TYR A 84 2.62 -3.47 1.53
CA TYR A 84 1.95 -4.64 0.94
C TYR A 84 0.70 -4.26 0.15
N SER A 85 -0.14 -3.38 0.67
CA SER A 85 -1.31 -2.89 -0.06
C SER A 85 -0.92 -2.24 -1.38
N SER A 86 0.18 -1.49 -1.40
CA SER A 86 0.70 -0.88 -2.61
C SER A 86 1.26 -1.89 -3.60
N LEU A 87 1.91 -2.95 -3.11
CA LEU A 87 2.32 -4.06 -3.98
C LEU A 87 1.12 -4.76 -4.62
N ILE A 88 0.04 -4.98 -3.86
CA ILE A 88 -1.20 -5.57 -4.36
C ILE A 88 -1.80 -4.67 -5.45
N LEU A 89 -1.92 -3.37 -5.18
CA LEU A 89 -2.45 -2.39 -6.12
C LEU A 89 -1.60 -2.27 -7.39
N TYR A 90 -0.27 -2.28 -7.26
CA TYR A 90 0.64 -2.30 -8.41
C TYR A 90 0.44 -3.55 -9.27
N LYS A 91 0.39 -4.74 -8.66
CA LYS A 91 0.17 -6.00 -9.39
C LYS A 91 -1.21 -6.05 -10.06
N ALA A 92 -2.23 -5.46 -9.44
CA ALA A 92 -3.59 -5.46 -9.96
C ALA A 92 -3.83 -4.41 -11.07
N THR A 93 -3.04 -3.35 -11.13
CA THR A 93 -3.30 -2.20 -12.04
C THR A 93 -2.17 -1.92 -13.03
N GLY A 94 -0.93 -2.34 -12.72
CA GLY A 94 0.27 -1.91 -13.43
C GLY A 94 0.65 -0.43 -13.20
N ASP A 95 -0.08 0.30 -12.35
CA ASP A 95 0.13 1.73 -12.16
C ASP A 95 1.36 2.00 -11.29
N GLU A 96 2.35 2.65 -11.91
CA GLU A 96 3.67 2.92 -11.37
C GLU A 96 3.64 3.74 -10.06
N LYS A 97 2.60 4.56 -9.83
CA LYS A 97 2.47 5.32 -8.58
C LYS A 97 2.45 4.41 -7.34
N TYR A 98 1.88 3.21 -7.47
CA TYR A 98 1.85 2.24 -6.37
C TYR A 98 3.22 1.62 -6.12
N ARG A 99 4.05 1.46 -7.15
CA ARG A 99 5.44 1.02 -6.99
C ARG A 99 6.29 2.08 -6.30
N LEU A 100 6.11 3.34 -6.67
CA LEU A 100 6.77 4.48 -6.01
C LEU A 100 6.36 4.60 -4.55
N PHE A 101 5.06 4.57 -4.28
CA PHE A 101 4.54 4.65 -2.91
C PHE A 101 4.98 3.45 -2.06
N ARG A 102 5.00 2.23 -2.62
CA ARG A 102 5.60 1.06 -1.96
C ARG A 102 7.04 1.35 -1.53
N THR A 103 7.85 1.90 -2.44
CA THR A 103 9.27 2.19 -2.16
C THR A 103 9.41 3.20 -1.02
N ALA A 104 8.58 4.25 -1.00
CA ALA A 104 8.54 5.21 0.10
C ALA A 104 8.20 4.52 1.44
N MET A 105 7.22 3.61 1.45
CA MET A 105 6.82 2.88 2.66
C MET A 105 7.88 1.89 3.15
N VAL A 106 8.64 1.26 2.25
CA VAL A 106 9.82 0.45 2.63
C VAL A 106 10.84 1.31 3.35
N ASN A 107 11.22 2.45 2.76
CA ASN A 107 12.21 3.35 3.35
C ASN A 107 11.74 3.88 4.71
N LEU A 108 10.46 4.24 4.83
CA LEU A 108 9.87 4.74 6.06
C LEU A 108 9.82 3.66 7.16
N LYS A 109 9.43 2.44 6.81
CA LYS A 109 9.46 1.28 7.71
C LYS A 109 10.88 1.02 8.22
N ASP A 110 11.85 1.01 7.32
CA ASP A 110 13.25 0.74 7.66
C ASP A 110 13.84 1.85 8.54
N PHE A 111 13.48 3.11 8.27
CA PHE A 111 13.80 4.25 9.14
C PHE A 111 13.26 4.01 10.55
N PHE A 112 11.96 3.71 10.70
CA PHE A 112 11.35 3.49 12.01
C PHE A 112 11.99 2.32 12.77
N ILE A 113 12.27 1.19 12.09
CA ILE A 113 12.97 0.05 12.70
C ILE A 113 14.36 0.46 13.19
N SER A 114 15.10 1.22 12.37
CA SER A 114 16.44 1.70 12.72
C SER A 114 16.42 2.61 13.95
N VAL A 115 15.56 3.63 13.94
CA VAL A 115 15.42 4.59 15.05
C VAL A 115 14.95 3.90 16.34
N SER A 116 14.01 2.95 16.24
CA SER A 116 13.49 2.22 17.41
C SER A 116 14.54 1.37 18.14
N ASN A 117 15.70 1.10 17.54
CA ASN A 117 16.79 0.34 18.14
C ASN A 117 17.94 1.23 18.66
N ARG A 118 17.87 2.55 18.44
CA ARG A 118 18.92 3.48 18.82
C ARG A 118 18.82 3.93 20.29
N PRO A 119 19.93 4.12 21.01
CA PRO A 119 19.92 4.70 22.35
C PRO A 119 19.62 6.21 22.32
N ASP A 120 19.96 6.89 21.23
CA ASP A 120 19.81 8.33 20.99
C ASP A 120 18.54 8.67 20.19
N LEU A 121 17.49 7.84 20.29
CA LEU A 121 16.31 7.92 19.43
C LEU A 121 15.66 9.32 19.40
N ASN A 122 15.65 10.01 20.55
CA ASN A 122 15.01 11.31 20.69
C ASN A 122 15.74 12.37 19.87
N ILE A 123 17.09 12.34 19.86
CA ILE A 123 17.92 13.25 19.05
C ILE A 123 17.64 13.01 17.57
N VAL A 124 17.64 11.74 17.13
CA VAL A 124 17.39 11.40 15.72
C VAL A 124 16.00 11.83 15.28
N LEU A 125 14.98 11.63 16.12
CA LEU A 125 13.62 12.07 15.80
C LEU A 125 13.54 13.59 15.68
N LYS A 126 14.13 14.34 16.62
CA LYS A 126 14.17 15.81 16.59
C LYS A 126 14.81 16.34 15.32
N GLU A 127 15.97 15.81 14.93
CA GLU A 127 16.66 16.18 13.69
C GLU A 127 15.80 15.94 12.44
N ASN A 128 15.01 14.86 12.42
CA ASN A 128 14.14 14.53 11.28
C ASN A 128 12.82 15.33 11.28
N LEU A 129 12.38 15.81 12.45
CA LEU A 129 11.18 16.64 12.60
C LEU A 129 11.48 18.15 12.50
N ASN A 130 12.76 18.54 12.49
CA ASN A 130 13.24 19.93 12.52
C ASN A 130 12.81 20.69 13.79
N ILE A 131 12.91 20.05 14.95
CA ILE A 131 12.58 20.62 16.28
C ILE A 131 13.72 20.47 17.30
#